data_AF-A0A0A8HAT5-F1
#
_entry.id   AF-A0A0A8HAT5-F1
#
_cell.length_a   1.000
_cell.length_b   1.000
_cell.length_c   1.000
_cell.angle_alpha   90.00
_cell.angle_beta   90.00
_cell.angle_gamma   90.00
#
_symmetry.space_group_name_H-M   'P 1'
#
loop_
_entity.id
_entity.type
_entity.pdbx_description
1 polymer ?
#
loop_
_entity_poly.entity_id
_entity_poly.type
_entity_poly.pdbx_seq_one_letter_code
_entity_poly.pdbx_strand_id
1 'polypeptide(L)'
;MYKKIYNSIGFLAFILSIIYSCYQITQEFDIVKSVYFYSGIFTLIFFGFSLFFSLLKYKHSKDYPKFLGFYAFFWILIHFLNYFIFGKNLNVFIFIKDTFSKILELSGFIGFFILTLMLISSFKPFKKFSKVRKLGYLCFLISTWHYFLSAKVPQIPHFLALSLALIFLLIKLYKNYKKRKKVTFL
;
A
#
# COMPACT_ATOMS: atom_id res chain seq x y z
N MET A 1 14.94 -4.41 25.16
CA MET A 1 15.23 -5.59 24.31
C MET A 1 14.16 -5.86 23.25
N TYR A 2 12.89 -6.05 23.61
CA TYR A 2 11.80 -6.41 22.68
C TYR A 2 11.65 -5.50 21.45
N LYS A 3 11.77 -4.18 21.60
CA LYS A 3 11.59 -3.19 20.51
C LYS A 3 12.60 -3.35 19.36
N LYS A 4 13.84 -3.78 19.67
CA LYS A 4 14.91 -3.97 18.67
C LYS A 4 14.64 -5.22 17.83
N ILE A 5 14.20 -6.31 18.46
CA ILE A 5 13.88 -7.59 17.83
C ILE A 5 12.72 -7.43 16.83
N TYR A 6 11.65 -6.75 17.23
CA TYR A 6 10.49 -6.53 16.37
C TYR A 6 10.81 -5.71 15.11
N ASN A 7 11.62 -4.65 15.26
CA ASN A 7 12.07 -3.88 14.10
C ASN A 7 12.96 -4.71 13.16
N SER A 8 13.80 -5.59 13.71
CA SER A 8 14.61 -6.51 12.92
C SER A 8 13.77 -7.50 12.11
N ILE A 9 12.66 -8.00 12.64
CA ILE A 9 11.76 -8.92 11.91
C ILE A 9 11.13 -8.21 10.70
N GLY A 10 10.59 -7.01 10.90
CA GLY A 10 10.00 -6.24 9.79
C GLY A 10 11.03 -5.91 8.71
N PHE A 11 12.26 -5.57 9.12
CA PHE A 11 13.36 -5.33 8.19
C PHE A 11 13.80 -6.62 7.46
N LEU A 12 13.88 -7.75 8.16
CA LEU A 12 14.18 -9.04 7.55
C LEU A 12 13.13 -9.42 6.49
N ALA A 13 11.84 -9.22 6.79
CA ALA A 13 10.77 -9.44 5.82
C ALA A 13 10.91 -8.54 4.58
N PHE A 14 11.36 -7.29 4.77
CA PHE A 14 11.66 -6.39 3.66
C PHE A 14 12.84 -6.87 2.81
N ILE A 15 13.95 -7.27 3.43
CA ILE A 15 15.11 -7.83 2.70
C ILE A 15 14.72 -9.11 1.95
N LEU A 16 13.98 -10.01 2.58
CA LEU A 16 13.46 -11.22 1.95
C LEU A 16 12.56 -10.90 0.74
N SER A 17 11.73 -9.86 0.82
CA SER A 17 10.92 -9.43 -0.33
C SER A 17 11.77 -8.99 -1.52
N ILE A 18 12.90 -8.34 -1.28
CA ILE A 18 13.84 -7.92 -2.33
C ILE A 18 14.52 -9.15 -2.93
N ILE A 19 15.08 -10.02 -2.09
CA ILE A 19 15.77 -11.24 -2.54
C ILE A 19 14.83 -12.12 -3.36
N TYR A 20 13.61 -12.35 -2.86
CA TYR A 20 12.59 -13.13 -3.55
C TYR A 20 12.24 -12.50 -4.91
N SER A 21 12.02 -11.18 -4.95
CA SER A 21 11.72 -10.50 -6.21
C SER A 21 12.87 -10.63 -7.20
N CYS A 22 14.12 -10.40 -6.77
CA CYS A 22 15.29 -10.53 -7.63
C CYS A 22 15.43 -11.95 -8.17
N TYR A 23 15.30 -12.96 -7.30
CA TYR A 23 15.34 -14.36 -7.72
C TYR A 23 14.29 -14.64 -8.79
N GLN A 24 13.04 -14.25 -8.55
CA GLN A 24 11.94 -14.51 -9.47
C GLN A 24 12.07 -13.75 -10.79
N ILE A 25 12.52 -12.49 -10.75
CA ILE A 25 12.77 -11.67 -11.95
C ILE A 25 13.82 -12.32 -12.84
N THR A 26 14.86 -12.95 -12.28
CA THR A 26 15.91 -13.63 -13.08
C THR A 26 15.42 -14.87 -13.81
N GLN A 27 14.27 -15.44 -13.41
CA GLN A 27 13.68 -16.61 -14.05
C GLN A 27 12.68 -16.23 -15.16
N GLU A 28 12.32 -14.96 -15.28
CA GLU A 28 11.30 -14.47 -16.22
C GLU A 28 11.95 -13.90 -17.50
N PHE A 29 11.33 -14.14 -18.65
CA PHE A 29 11.77 -13.56 -19.92
C PHE A 29 11.51 -12.05 -19.99
N ASP A 30 10.34 -11.61 -19.52
CA ASP A 30 9.95 -10.20 -19.50
C ASP A 30 10.22 -9.60 -18.11
N ILE A 31 11.44 -9.09 -17.95
CA ILE A 31 11.95 -8.46 -16.72
C ILE A 31 11.11 -7.25 -16.32
N VAL A 32 10.68 -6.43 -17.29
CA VAL A 32 9.93 -5.20 -17.01
C VAL A 32 8.56 -5.55 -16.45
N LYS A 33 7.88 -6.53 -17.04
CA LYS A 33 6.58 -7.00 -16.56
C LYS A 33 6.68 -7.69 -15.20
N SER A 34 7.72 -8.49 -14.97
CA SER A 34 7.91 -9.15 -13.68
C SER A 34 8.20 -8.13 -12.56
N VAL A 35 9.06 -7.14 -12.80
CA VAL A 35 9.28 -6.00 -11.87
C VAL A 35 7.97 -5.29 -11.58
N TYR A 36 7.15 -4.99 -12.62
CA TYR A 36 5.84 -4.36 -12.44
C TYR A 36 4.93 -5.16 -11.51
N PHE A 37 4.88 -6.47 -11.72
CA PHE A 37 4.00 -7.37 -10.98
C PHE A 37 4.42 -7.53 -9.51
N TYR A 38 5.68 -7.90 -9.25
CA TYR A 38 6.16 -8.13 -7.89
C TYR A 38 6.17 -6.87 -7.04
N SER A 39 6.54 -5.72 -7.63
CA SER A 39 6.47 -4.43 -6.93
C SER A 39 5.03 -4.06 -6.52
N GLY A 40 4.04 -4.37 -7.36
CA GLY A 40 2.62 -4.20 -7.02
C GLY A 40 2.17 -5.11 -5.87
N ILE A 41 2.54 -6.40 -5.93
CA ILE A 41 2.17 -7.37 -4.88
C ILE A 41 2.80 -7.01 -3.53
N PHE A 42 4.10 -6.74 -3.49
CA PHE A 42 4.76 -6.42 -2.23
C PHE A 42 4.25 -5.10 -1.63
N THR A 43 3.88 -4.12 -2.46
CA THR A 43 3.16 -2.93 -1.99
C THR A 43 1.91 -3.32 -1.21
N LEU A 44 1.04 -4.17 -1.78
CA LEU A 44 -0.20 -4.61 -1.12
C LEU A 44 0.07 -5.38 0.17
N ILE A 45 1.07 -6.27 0.18
CA ILE A 45 1.43 -7.06 1.34
C ILE A 45 1.89 -6.14 2.49
N PHE A 46 2.88 -5.29 2.27
CA PHE A 46 3.39 -4.40 3.31
C PHE A 46 2.35 -3.38 3.75
N PHE A 47 1.54 -2.87 2.83
CA PHE A 47 0.49 -1.91 3.17
C PHE A 47 -0.64 -2.57 3.99
N GLY A 48 -1.06 -3.77 3.61
CA GLY A 48 -2.02 -4.58 4.35
C GLY A 48 -1.53 -4.86 5.76
N PHE A 49 -0.29 -5.32 5.92
CA PHE A 49 0.28 -5.53 7.27
C PHE A 49 0.38 -4.23 8.07
N SER A 50 0.77 -3.11 7.46
CA SER A 50 0.79 -1.81 8.12
C SER A 50 -0.58 -1.47 8.74
N LEU A 51 -1.66 -1.64 7.98
CA LEU A 51 -3.02 -1.38 8.44
C LEU A 51 -3.52 -2.40 9.46
N PHE A 52 -3.16 -3.67 9.30
CA PHE A 52 -3.48 -4.74 10.25
C PHE A 52 -2.93 -4.41 11.65
N PHE A 53 -1.64 -4.09 11.75
CA PHE A 53 -1.03 -3.71 13.03
C PHE A 53 -1.60 -2.39 13.58
N SER A 54 -1.98 -1.45 12.71
CA SER A 54 -2.66 -0.20 13.09
C SER A 54 -4.05 -0.47 13.70
N LEU A 55 -4.79 -1.48 13.22
CA LEU A 55 -6.09 -1.87 13.76
C LEU A 55 -5.99 -2.52 15.15
N LEU A 56 -5.01 -3.39 15.34
CA LEU A 56 -4.81 -4.12 16.60
C LEU A 56 -4.29 -3.22 17.73
N LYS A 57 -3.50 -2.18 17.41
CA LYS A 57 -2.88 -1.26 18.39
C LYS A 57 -2.12 -1.98 19.52
N TYR A 58 -1.50 -3.11 19.21
CA TYR A 58 -0.79 -3.91 20.21
C TYR A 58 0.40 -3.14 20.79
N LYS A 59 0.63 -3.25 22.10
CA LYS A 59 1.58 -2.40 22.84
C LYS A 59 3.02 -2.56 22.33
N HIS A 60 3.38 -3.76 21.87
CA HIS A 60 4.73 -4.10 21.43
C HIS A 60 4.99 -3.79 19.95
N SER A 61 3.95 -3.63 19.11
CA SER A 61 4.07 -3.36 17.66
C SER A 61 3.57 -1.97 17.26
N LYS A 62 3.59 -1.00 18.18
CA LYS A 62 3.12 0.37 17.94
C LYS A 62 3.83 1.07 16.77
N ASP A 63 5.09 0.72 16.51
CA ASP A 63 5.88 1.33 15.44
C ASP A 63 5.79 0.59 14.09
N TYR A 64 5.25 -0.63 14.07
CA TYR A 64 5.11 -1.45 12.86
C TYR A 64 4.34 -0.78 11.72
N PRO A 65 3.18 -0.13 11.97
CA PRO A 65 2.45 0.54 10.90
C PRO A 65 3.31 1.56 10.16
N LYS A 66 4.22 2.24 10.87
CA LYS A 66 5.10 3.23 10.27
C LYS A 66 6.18 2.57 9.40
N PHE A 67 6.90 1.59 9.94
CA PHE A 67 7.96 0.91 9.19
C PHE A 67 7.43 0.13 7.97
N LEU A 68 6.37 -0.65 8.17
CA LEU A 68 5.72 -1.39 7.08
C LEU A 68 5.14 -0.45 6.03
N GLY A 69 4.63 0.72 6.44
CA GLY A 69 4.20 1.77 5.51
C GLY A 69 5.35 2.33 4.67
N PHE A 70 6.56 2.46 5.22
CA PHE A 70 7.74 2.84 4.45
C PHE A 70 8.13 1.77 3.43
N TYR A 71 8.08 0.50 3.81
CA TYR A 71 8.36 -0.61 2.88
C TYR A 71 7.33 -0.72 1.77
N ALA A 72 6.04 -0.50 2.07
CA ALA A 72 5.01 -0.39 1.06
C ALA A 72 5.28 0.79 0.10
N PHE A 73 5.73 1.93 0.63
CA PHE A 73 6.07 3.08 -0.21
C PHE A 73 7.29 2.81 -1.11
N PHE A 74 8.29 2.09 -0.62
CA PHE A 74 9.43 1.69 -1.44
C PHE A 74 8.98 0.87 -2.66
N TRP A 75 8.14 -0.14 -2.44
CA TRP A 75 7.65 -0.99 -3.51
C TRP A 75 6.71 -0.26 -4.48
N ILE A 76 5.85 0.64 -4.00
CA ILE A 76 4.94 1.38 -4.90
C ILE A 76 5.71 2.40 -5.74
N LEU A 77 6.82 2.94 -5.22
CA LEU A 77 7.68 3.82 -5.99
C LEU A 77 8.30 3.06 -7.16
N ILE A 78 8.81 1.85 -6.93
CA ILE A 78 9.33 0.98 -8.00
C ILE A 78 8.22 0.66 -9.00
N HIS A 79 7.03 0.29 -8.53
CA HIS A 79 5.88 -0.01 -9.38
C HIS A 79 5.50 1.15 -10.29
N PHE A 80 5.39 2.35 -9.71
CA PHE A 80 5.08 3.58 -10.45
C PHE A 80 6.19 3.96 -11.43
N LEU A 81 7.45 3.92 -11.01
CA LEU A 81 8.58 4.23 -11.89
C LEU A 81 8.65 3.25 -13.06
N ASN A 82 8.42 1.97 -12.83
CA ASN A 82 8.42 0.98 -13.90
C ASN A 82 7.32 1.26 -14.94
N TYR A 83 6.11 1.61 -14.48
CA TYR A 83 5.02 2.04 -15.36
C TYR A 83 5.34 3.34 -16.12
N PHE A 84 5.90 4.33 -15.43
CA PHE A 84 6.18 5.64 -16.03
C PHE A 84 7.35 5.58 -17.02
N ILE A 85 8.42 4.87 -16.66
CA ILE A 85 9.62 4.74 -17.49
C ILE A 85 9.34 3.84 -18.70
N PHE A 86 8.89 2.60 -18.48
CA PHE A 86 8.78 1.62 -19.56
C PHE A 86 7.38 1.58 -20.19
N GLY A 87 6.33 1.80 -19.40
CA GLY A 87 4.96 1.82 -19.91
C GLY A 87 4.56 3.12 -20.61
N LYS A 88 5.21 4.24 -20.27
CA LYS A 88 4.93 5.57 -20.83
C LYS A 88 6.13 6.24 -21.49
N ASN A 89 7.28 5.57 -21.58
CA ASN A 89 8.50 6.11 -22.19
C ASN A 89 8.91 7.47 -21.61
N LEU A 90 8.74 7.67 -20.30
CA LEU A 90 8.97 8.95 -19.61
C LEU A 90 8.19 10.14 -20.16
N ASN A 91 7.17 9.90 -20.98
CA ASN A 91 6.40 10.95 -21.62
C ASN A 91 5.26 11.41 -20.70
N VAL A 92 5.43 12.60 -20.11
CA VAL A 92 4.46 13.20 -19.19
C VAL A 92 3.09 13.42 -19.85
N PHE A 93 3.06 13.80 -21.13
CA PHE A 93 1.80 14.04 -21.84
C PHE A 93 1.01 12.74 -22.02
N ILE A 94 1.67 11.66 -22.47
CA ILE A 94 1.04 10.34 -22.60
C ILE A 94 0.63 9.82 -21.23
N PHE A 95 1.48 9.99 -20.22
CA PHE A 95 1.17 9.61 -18.84
C PHE A 95 -0.12 10.29 -18.33
N ILE A 96 -0.25 11.61 -18.47
CA ILE A 96 -1.45 12.34 -18.01
C ILE A 96 -2.66 11.88 -18.81
N LYS A 97 -2.56 11.85 -20.14
CA LYS A 97 -3.66 11.44 -21.01
C LYS A 97 -4.19 10.07 -20.62
N ASP A 98 -3.33 9.07 -20.48
CA ASP A 98 -3.75 7.71 -20.17
C ASP A 98 -4.24 7.55 -18.72
N THR A 99 -3.53 8.18 -17.77
CA THR A 99 -3.88 8.10 -16.34
C THR A 99 -5.28 8.64 -16.06
N PHE A 100 -5.68 9.73 -16.71
CA PHE A 100 -7.00 10.33 -16.48
C PHE A 100 -8.09 9.79 -17.40
N SER A 101 -7.74 9.03 -18.46
CA SER A 101 -8.71 8.45 -19.38
C SER A 101 -9.17 7.05 -18.99
N LYS A 102 -8.41 6.33 -18.16
CA LYS A 102 -8.66 4.92 -17.86
C LYS A 102 -8.76 4.66 -16.36
N ILE A 103 -9.78 3.90 -15.96
CA ILE A 103 -10.12 3.64 -14.55
C ILE A 103 -9.00 2.86 -13.83
N LEU A 104 -8.36 1.91 -14.51
CA LEU A 104 -7.27 1.13 -13.96
C LEU A 104 -6.09 2.03 -13.60
N GLU A 105 -5.61 2.84 -14.55
CA GLU A 105 -4.50 3.76 -14.36
C GLU A 105 -4.83 4.85 -13.33
N LEU A 106 -6.04 5.43 -13.38
CA LEU A 106 -6.51 6.44 -12.44
C LEU A 106 -6.52 5.93 -11.00
N SER A 107 -7.07 4.73 -10.78
CA SER A 107 -7.14 4.13 -9.44
C SER A 107 -5.76 3.83 -8.87
N GLY A 108 -4.82 3.37 -9.70
CA GLY A 108 -3.42 3.18 -9.33
C GLY A 108 -2.75 4.50 -8.93
N PHE A 109 -2.94 5.54 -9.74
CA PHE A 109 -2.39 6.87 -9.47
C PHE A 109 -2.95 7.51 -8.20
N ILE A 110 -4.26 7.42 -7.96
CA ILE A 110 -4.89 7.91 -6.73
C ILE A 110 -4.31 7.18 -5.50
N GLY A 111 -4.15 5.87 -5.58
CA GLY A 111 -3.53 5.08 -4.52
C GLY A 111 -2.09 5.51 -4.23
N PHE A 112 -1.27 5.64 -5.27
CA PHE A 112 0.10 6.15 -5.19
C PHE A 112 0.18 7.55 -4.58
N PHE A 113 -0.70 8.45 -5.02
CA PHE A 113 -0.74 9.82 -4.54
C PHE A 113 -1.08 9.88 -3.04
N ILE A 114 -2.10 9.14 -2.58
CA ILE A 114 -2.47 9.11 -1.16
C ILE A 114 -1.34 8.52 -0.31
N LEU A 115 -0.72 7.41 -0.75
CA LEU A 115 0.44 6.81 -0.08
C LEU A 115 1.62 7.79 0.02
N THR A 116 1.88 8.57 -1.03
CA THR A 116 2.90 9.62 -1.05
C THR A 116 2.59 10.70 -0.02
N LEU A 117 1.35 11.20 0.05
CA LEU A 117 0.96 12.17 1.08
C LEU A 117 1.08 11.61 2.50
N MET A 118 0.77 10.32 2.69
CA MET A 118 0.96 9.64 3.98
C MET A 118 2.45 9.56 4.36
N LEU A 119 3.33 9.27 3.41
CA LEU A 119 4.78 9.32 3.61
C LEU A 119 5.24 10.72 4.02
N ILE A 120 4.88 11.75 3.24
CA ILE A 120 5.25 13.14 3.49
C ILE A 120 4.80 13.59 4.88
N SER A 121 3.58 13.22 5.30
CA SER A 121 3.04 13.55 6.64
C SER A 121 3.84 12.95 7.81
N SER A 122 4.77 12.03 7.53
CA SER A 122 5.65 11.37 8.50
C SER A 122 6.94 12.11 8.84
N PHE A 123 7.24 13.18 8.10
CA PHE A 123 8.32 14.09 8.44
C PHE A 123 7.83 15.23 9.35
N LYS A 124 8.71 15.69 10.26
CA LYS A 124 8.43 16.76 11.24
C LYS A 124 7.73 18.00 10.66
N PRO A 125 8.19 18.61 9.54
CA PRO A 125 7.58 19.83 9.00
C PRO A 125 6.12 19.63 8.55
N PHE A 126 5.74 18.42 8.15
CA PHE A 126 4.42 18.13 7.58
C PHE A 126 3.46 17.47 8.58
N LYS A 127 3.74 17.53 9.89
CA LYS A 127 2.90 16.90 10.93
C LYS A 127 1.47 17.44 10.95
N LYS A 128 1.24 18.68 10.49
CA LYS A 128 -0.09 19.28 10.31
C LYS A 128 -0.98 18.48 9.34
N PHE A 129 -0.38 17.81 8.36
CA PHE A 129 -1.05 16.92 7.39
C PHE A 129 -1.25 15.48 7.88
N SER A 130 -0.93 15.19 9.14
CA SER A 130 -1.08 13.83 9.71
C SER A 130 -2.51 13.28 9.67
N LYS A 131 -3.53 14.14 9.46
CA LYS A 131 -4.92 13.72 9.22
C LYS A 131 -5.06 12.84 7.97
N VAL A 132 -4.20 13.01 6.96
CA VAL A 132 -4.21 12.21 5.72
C VAL A 132 -4.04 10.72 5.99
N ARG A 133 -3.32 10.34 7.06
CA ARG A 133 -3.17 8.92 7.46
C ARG A 133 -4.50 8.22 7.76
N LYS A 134 -5.57 8.96 8.06
CA LYS A 134 -6.91 8.38 8.23
C LYS A 134 -7.46 7.80 6.93
N LEU A 135 -7.01 8.32 5.78
CA LEU A 135 -7.35 7.81 4.45
C LEU A 135 -6.67 6.47 4.14
N GLY A 136 -5.74 5.98 4.96
CA GLY A 136 -5.01 4.73 4.69
C GLY A 136 -5.93 3.53 4.41
N TYR A 137 -7.03 3.38 5.15
CA TYR A 137 -7.99 2.29 4.90
C TYR A 137 -8.74 2.44 3.58
N LEU A 138 -9.10 3.67 3.20
CA LEU A 138 -9.72 3.96 1.91
C LEU A 138 -8.72 3.77 0.77
N CYS A 139 -7.48 4.24 0.95
CA CYS A 139 -6.38 4.04 0.02
C CYS A 139 -6.14 2.54 -0.23
N PHE A 140 -6.15 1.71 0.83
CA PHE A 140 -5.96 0.27 0.67
C PHE A 140 -7.10 -0.38 -0.11
N LEU A 141 -8.35 0.07 0.10
CA LEU A 141 -9.48 -0.38 -0.71
C LEU A 141 -9.32 0.01 -2.19
N ILE A 142 -8.87 1.24 -2.47
CA ILE A 142 -8.60 1.69 -3.84
C ILE A 142 -7.46 0.87 -4.46
N SER A 143 -6.40 0.58 -3.70
CA SER A 143 -5.26 -0.23 -4.17
C SER A 143 -5.64 -1.68 -4.46
N THR A 144 -6.47 -2.32 -3.62
CA THR A 144 -6.94 -3.69 -3.89
C THR A 144 -7.98 -3.73 -5.01
N TRP A 145 -8.77 -2.66 -5.17
CA TRP A 145 -9.63 -2.48 -6.34
C TRP A 145 -8.82 -2.34 -7.64
N HIS A 146 -7.75 -1.53 -7.63
CA HIS A 146 -6.81 -1.43 -8.75
C HIS A 146 -6.22 -2.80 -9.11
N TYR A 147 -5.80 -3.59 -8.11
CA TYR A 147 -5.33 -4.95 -8.33
C TYR A 147 -6.41 -5.85 -8.93
N PHE A 148 -7.65 -5.76 -8.45
CA PHE A 148 -8.77 -6.51 -9.00
C PHE A 148 -9.03 -6.19 -10.48
N LEU A 149 -8.97 -4.90 -10.86
CA LEU A 149 -9.15 -4.44 -12.24
C LEU A 149 -8.00 -4.85 -13.17
N SER A 150 -6.80 -5.11 -12.63
CA SER A 150 -5.63 -5.47 -13.43
C SER A 150 -5.74 -6.87 -14.06
N ALA A 151 -6.54 -7.75 -13.45
CA ALA A 151 -6.75 -9.10 -13.95
C ALA A 151 -7.85 -9.12 -15.01
N LYS A 152 -7.56 -9.74 -16.17
CA LYS A 152 -8.59 -10.02 -17.18
C LYS A 152 -9.71 -10.90 -16.62
N VAL A 153 -9.33 -11.90 -15.82
CA VAL A 153 -10.24 -12.77 -15.08
C VAL A 153 -9.77 -12.80 -13.63
N PRO A 154 -10.50 -12.14 -12.70
CA PRO A 154 -10.12 -12.11 -11.30
C PRO A 154 -10.07 -13.52 -10.69
N GLN A 155 -8.92 -13.86 -10.13
CA GLN A 155 -8.70 -15.11 -9.40
C GLN A 155 -8.90 -14.93 -7.89
N ILE A 156 -8.92 -16.04 -7.14
CA ILE A 156 -9.08 -16.09 -5.67
C ILE A 156 -8.23 -15.03 -4.93
N PRO A 157 -6.94 -14.81 -5.24
CA PRO A 157 -6.14 -13.80 -4.54
C PRO A 157 -6.68 -12.36 -4.67
N HIS A 158 -7.31 -12.04 -5.80
CA HIS A 158 -7.90 -10.71 -6.04
C HIS A 158 -9.13 -10.48 -5.16
N PHE A 159 -10.01 -11.47 -5.08
CA PHE A 159 -11.18 -11.44 -4.18
C PHE A 159 -10.77 -11.41 -2.70
N LEU A 160 -9.74 -12.18 -2.32
CA LEU A 160 -9.21 -12.17 -0.96
C LEU A 160 -8.64 -10.80 -0.57
N ALA A 161 -7.83 -10.19 -1.43
CA ALA A 161 -7.29 -8.85 -1.17
C ALA A 161 -8.39 -7.79 -1.02
N LEU A 162 -9.38 -7.81 -1.93
CA LEU A 162 -10.50 -6.87 -1.90
C LEU A 162 -11.39 -7.05 -0.67
N SER A 163 -11.74 -8.29 -0.32
CA SER A 163 -12.54 -8.59 0.87
C SER A 163 -11.80 -8.21 2.16
N LEU A 164 -10.49 -8.46 2.26
CA LEU A 164 -9.68 -8.04 3.40
C LEU A 164 -9.67 -6.52 3.56
N ALA A 165 -9.55 -5.77 2.46
CA ALA A 165 -9.60 -4.30 2.49
C ALA A 165 -10.96 -3.78 2.97
N LEU A 166 -12.06 -4.38 2.51
CA LEU A 166 -13.40 -4.07 2.98
C LEU A 166 -13.55 -4.35 4.48
N ILE A 167 -13.10 -5.51 4.95
CA ILE A 167 -13.12 -5.87 6.38
C ILE A 167 -12.35 -4.83 7.20
N PHE A 168 -11.14 -4.44 6.77
CA PHE A 168 -10.34 -3.44 7.48
C PHE A 168 -11.05 -2.09 7.58
N LEU A 169 -11.68 -1.65 6.48
CA LEU A 169 -12.44 -0.40 6.45
C LEU A 169 -13.66 -0.49 7.37
N LEU A 170 -14.46 -1.56 7.30
CA LEU A 170 -15.65 -1.77 8.14
C LEU A 170 -15.29 -1.80 9.64
N ILE A 171 -14.25 -2.54 10.03
CA ILE A 171 -13.77 -2.57 11.42
C ILE A 171 -13.37 -1.16 11.88
N LYS A 172 -12.71 -0.39 11.02
CA LYS A 172 -12.31 0.99 11.34
C LYS A 172 -13.52 1.90 11.55
N LEU A 173 -14.52 1.83 10.67
CA LEU A 173 -15.76 2.59 10.76
C LEU A 173 -16.53 2.24 12.03
N TYR A 174 -16.69 0.95 12.32
CA TYR A 174 -17.34 0.46 13.53
C TYR A 174 -16.66 0.97 14.82
N LYS A 175 -15.32 0.87 14.90
CA LYS A 175 -14.54 1.40 16.03
C LYS A 175 -14.73 2.92 16.21
N ASN A 176 -14.83 3.68 15.12
CA ASN A 176 -15.09 5.12 15.18
C ASN A 176 -16.51 5.43 15.66
N TYR A 177 -17.51 4.69 15.17
CA TYR A 177 -18.91 4.83 15.58
C TYR A 177 -19.08 4.56 17.09
N LYS A 178 -18.56 3.43 17.59
CA LYS A 178 -18.62 3.09 19.03
C LYS A 178 -17.94 4.14 19.91
N LYS A 179 -16.82 4.72 19.44
CA LYS A 179 -16.13 5.79 20.17
C LYS A 179 -16.98 7.06 20.26
N ARG A 180 -17.70 7.45 19.20
CA ARG A 180 -18.60 8.61 19.21
C ARG A 180 -19.78 8.40 20.14
N LYS A 181 -20.41 7.22 20.10
CA LYS A 181 -21.53 6.88 21.00
C LYS A 181 -21.11 6.99 22.49
N LYS A 182 -19.90 6.56 22.85
CA LYS A 182 -19.42 6.68 24.24
C LYS A 182 -19.22 8.14 24.71
N VAL A 183 -18.97 9.08 23.81
CA VAL A 183 -18.75 10.50 24.14
C VAL A 183 -20.06 11.26 24.30
N THR A 184 -21.14 10.84 23.63
CA THR A 184 -22.47 11.46 23.75
C THR A 184 -23.28 11.02 24.97
N PHE A 185 -22.82 10.01 25.71
CA PHE A 185 -23.48 9.49 26.93
C PHE A 185 -22.69 9.82 28.22
N LEU A 186 -21.67 10.68 28.12
CA LEU A 186 -20.89 11.26 29.24
C LEU A 186 -21.08 12.77 29.21
#